data_AF-A0A8I0LAP4-F1
#
_entry.id   AF-A0A8I0LAP4-F1
#
_cell.length_a   1.000
_cell.length_b   1.000
_cell.length_c   1.000
_cell.angle_alpha   90.00
_cell.angle_beta   90.00
_cell.angle_gamma   90.00
#
_symmetry.space_group_name_H-M   'P 1'
#
loop_
_entity.id
_entity.type
_entity.pdbx_description
1 polymer ?
#
loop_
_entity_poly.entity_id
_entity_poly.type
_entity_poly.pdbx_seq_one_letter_code
_entity_poly.pdbx_strand_id
1 'polypeptide(L)'
;SYVEGVLPYGERLKVKGLNLLSAPGNDLVAATALASCGCHMVLFTTGRGTPFGTYVPTMKISTNSTLAKNKPGWIDFNAGVI
;
A
#
# COMPACT_ATOMS: atom_id res chain seq x y z
N SER A 1 12.93 4.28 -12.84
CA SER A 1 12.48 5.64 -12.45
C SER A 1 13.41 6.18 -11.39
N TYR A 2 13.77 7.46 -11.48
CA TYR A 2 14.55 8.14 -10.43
C TYR A 2 13.64 8.58 -9.28
N VAL A 3 14.21 8.78 -8.10
CA VAL A 3 13.47 9.34 -6.95
C VAL A 3 13.44 10.86 -7.11
N GLU A 4 12.23 11.42 -7.19
CA GLU A 4 12.00 12.86 -7.38
C GLU A 4 11.93 13.63 -6.06
N GLY A 5 11.69 12.93 -4.94
CA GLY A 5 11.58 13.57 -3.63
C GLY A 5 11.42 12.60 -2.46
N VAL A 6 11.68 13.13 -1.26
CA VAL A 6 11.44 12.47 0.02
C VAL A 6 10.56 13.37 0.88
N LEU A 7 9.42 12.86 1.32
CA LEU A 7 8.46 13.55 2.17
C LEU A 7 8.68 13.15 3.63
N PRO A 8 8.81 14.13 4.54
CA PRO A 8 8.63 13.89 5.98
C PRO A 8 7.21 13.44 6.34
N TYR A 9 7.07 12.78 7.48
CA TYR A 9 5.76 12.38 8.00
C TYR A 9 4.84 13.60 8.20
N GLY A 10 3.63 13.53 7.63
CA GLY A 10 2.64 14.61 7.69
C GLY A 10 2.66 15.61 6.52
N GLU A 11 3.68 15.56 5.65
CA GLU A 11 3.75 16.42 4.48
C GLU A 11 2.90 15.88 3.30
N ARG A 12 2.41 16.79 2.44
CA ARG A 12 1.71 16.41 1.20
C ARG A 12 2.62 16.42 -0.02
N LEU A 13 2.24 15.65 -1.05
CA LEU A 13 2.95 15.57 -2.32
C LEU A 13 3.02 16.93 -3.03
N LYS A 14 4.24 17.35 -3.42
CA LYS A 14 4.50 18.63 -4.11
C LYS A 14 4.99 18.45 -5.54
N VAL A 15 5.69 17.35 -5.82
CA VAL A 15 6.33 17.07 -7.12
C VAL A 15 5.78 15.77 -7.70
N LYS A 16 5.52 15.74 -9.01
CA LYS A 16 5.06 14.53 -9.71
C LYS A 16 6.21 13.53 -9.88
N GLY A 17 5.89 12.24 -9.92
CA GLY A 17 6.85 11.15 -10.12
C GLY A 17 7.00 10.27 -8.88
N LEU A 18 8.11 9.51 -8.79
CA LEU A 18 8.36 8.60 -7.68
C LEU A 18 8.84 9.39 -6.46
N ASN A 19 8.03 9.39 -5.41
CA ASN A 19 8.36 10.05 -4.15
C ASN A 19 8.36 9.02 -3.02
N LEU A 20 9.29 9.18 -2.08
CA LEU A 20 9.39 8.34 -0.88
C LEU A 20 8.76 9.07 0.31
N LEU A 21 8.01 8.37 1.14
CA LEU A 21 7.48 8.91 2.39
C LEU A 21 8.25 8.32 3.57
N SER A 22 8.85 9.17 4.39
CA SER A 22 9.46 8.79 5.66
C SER A 22 8.40 8.83 6.77
N ALA A 23 7.87 7.66 7.13
CA ALA A 23 6.81 7.48 8.13
C ALA A 23 6.98 6.14 8.86
N PRO A 24 6.31 5.91 10.00
CA PRO A 24 6.35 4.62 10.69
C PRO A 24 5.87 3.46 9.80
N GLY A 25 6.58 2.33 9.81
CA GLY A 25 6.32 1.19 8.92
C GLY A 25 5.19 0.24 9.35
N ASN A 26 4.42 0.56 10.39
CA ASN A 26 3.26 -0.26 10.77
C ASN A 26 2.16 -0.14 9.71
N ASP A 27 1.58 -1.26 9.27
CA ASP A 27 0.60 -1.35 8.18
C ASP A 27 -0.47 -0.24 8.19
N LEU A 28 -1.17 -0.06 9.31
CA LEU A 28 -2.26 0.93 9.43
C LEU A 28 -1.73 2.37 9.43
N VAL A 29 -0.61 2.60 10.11
CA VAL A 29 0.00 3.93 10.21
C VAL A 29 0.56 4.34 8.84
N ALA A 30 1.29 3.46 8.17
CA ALA A 30 1.89 3.70 6.86
C ALA A 30 0.83 3.97 5.78
N ALA A 31 -0.23 3.13 5.72
CA ALA A 31 -1.30 3.33 4.74
C ALA A 31 -2.07 4.63 4.98
N THR A 32 -2.35 4.98 6.24
CA THR A 32 -2.99 6.25 6.61
C THR A 32 -2.09 7.44 6.28
N ALA A 33 -0.78 7.32 6.51
CA ALA A 33 0.19 8.35 6.15
C ALA A 33 0.19 8.61 4.64
N LEU A 34 0.28 7.56 3.81
CA LEU A 34 0.21 7.66 2.35
C LEU A 34 -1.08 8.35 1.88
N ALA A 35 -2.22 7.92 2.42
CA ALA A 35 -3.51 8.54 2.13
C ALA A 35 -3.50 10.04 2.46
N SER A 36 -2.96 10.42 3.63
CA SER A 36 -2.90 11.81 4.09
C SER A 36 -1.93 12.67 3.28
N CYS A 37 -0.87 12.07 2.73
CA CYS A 37 0.05 12.73 1.81
C CYS A 37 -0.60 13.07 0.45
N GLY A 38 -1.79 12.54 0.16
CA GLY A 38 -2.56 12.79 -1.06
C GLY A 38 -2.64 11.61 -2.03
N CYS A 39 -2.30 10.39 -1.61
CA CYS A 39 -2.54 9.20 -2.42
C CYS A 39 -4.04 8.93 -2.54
N HIS A 40 -4.53 8.71 -3.76
CA HIS A 40 -5.93 8.35 -4.02
C HIS A 40 -6.20 6.84 -3.88
N MET A 41 -5.15 6.03 -3.81
CA MET A 41 -5.23 4.56 -3.66
C MET A 41 -3.95 4.05 -3.02
N VAL A 42 -4.05 2.97 -2.25
CA VAL A 42 -2.91 2.24 -1.68
C VAL A 42 -2.88 0.82 -2.25
N LEU A 43 -1.72 0.39 -2.76
CA LEU A 43 -1.46 -0.99 -3.14
C LEU A 43 -0.75 -1.67 -1.98
N PHE A 44 -1.40 -2.66 -1.36
CA PHE A 44 -0.86 -3.35 -0.18
C PHE A 44 -0.57 -4.81 -0.49
N THR A 45 0.71 -5.14 -0.63
CA THR A 45 1.18 -6.52 -0.81
C THR A 45 1.19 -7.28 0.51
N THR A 46 0.64 -8.50 0.54
CA THR A 46 0.58 -9.32 1.74
C THR A 46 0.81 -10.80 1.46
N GLY A 47 1.66 -11.43 2.28
CA GLY A 47 1.83 -12.89 2.32
C GLY A 47 1.04 -13.57 3.44
N ARG A 48 0.49 -12.79 4.38
CA ARG A 48 -0.20 -13.29 5.59
C ARG A 48 -1.69 -12.95 5.62
N GLY A 49 -2.17 -12.10 4.71
CA GLY A 49 -3.57 -11.73 4.63
C GLY A 49 -3.99 -10.77 5.75
N THR A 50 -3.19 -9.73 6.04
CA THR A 50 -3.52 -8.73 7.05
C THR A 50 -4.89 -8.09 6.76
N PRO A 51 -5.90 -8.23 7.64
CA PRO A 51 -7.25 -7.72 7.41
C PRO A 51 -7.33 -6.23 7.79
N PHE A 52 -6.89 -5.35 6.89
CA PHE A 52 -7.02 -3.90 7.10
C PHE A 52 -7.31 -3.15 5.79
N GLY A 53 -7.91 -1.97 5.88
CA GLY A 53 -7.95 -0.96 4.82
C GLY A 53 -7.69 0.42 5.40
N THR A 54 -7.33 1.39 4.56
CA THR A 54 -7.30 2.80 4.95
C THR A 54 -8.56 3.53 4.44
N TYR A 55 -8.67 4.83 4.67
CA TYR A 55 -9.83 5.64 4.26
C TYR A 55 -9.86 5.97 2.76
N VAL A 56 -8.79 5.63 2.03
CA VAL A 56 -8.76 5.57 0.56
C VAL A 56 -8.80 4.11 0.10
N PRO A 57 -9.27 3.81 -1.13
CA PRO A 57 -9.27 2.45 -1.66
C PRO A 57 -7.92 1.75 -1.47
N THR A 58 -7.95 0.56 -0.86
CA THR A 58 -6.77 -0.24 -0.55
C THR A 58 -6.86 -1.57 -1.28
N MET A 59 -6.05 -1.74 -2.32
CA MET A 59 -6.00 -3.00 -3.07
C MET A 59 -5.08 -4.00 -2.37
N LYS A 60 -5.62 -5.17 -2.03
CA LYS A 60 -4.89 -6.28 -1.41
C LYS A 60 -4.31 -7.19 -2.47
N ILE A 61 -2.98 -7.23 -2.52
CA ILE A 61 -2.21 -8.02 -3.46
C ILE A 61 -1.58 -9.20 -2.72
N SER A 62 -1.98 -10.43 -3.05
CA SER A 62 -1.40 -11.62 -2.45
C SER A 62 -0.06 -11.98 -3.09
N THR A 63 0.93 -12.34 -2.27
CA THR A 63 2.23 -12.83 -2.74
C THR A 63 2.26 -14.34 -2.99
N ASN A 64 1.19 -15.08 -2.69
CA ASN A 64 1.13 -16.52 -2.91
C ASN A 64 -0.30 -16.99 -3.28
N SER A 65 -0.39 -17.89 -4.26
CA SER A 65 -1.69 -18.37 -4.75
C SER A 65 -2.53 -19.11 -3.71
N THR A 66 -1.89 -19.73 -2.71
CA THR A 66 -2.59 -20.39 -1.59
C THR A 66 -3.40 -19.41 -0.77
N LEU A 67 -2.83 -18.25 -0.42
CA LEU A 67 -3.53 -17.20 0.33
C LEU A 67 -4.71 -16.63 -0.48
N ALA A 68 -4.51 -16.36 -1.78
CA ALA A 68 -5.57 -15.90 -2.66
C ALA A 68 -6.74 -16.90 -2.73
N LYS A 69 -6.44 -18.20 -2.88
CA LYS A 69 -7.44 -19.27 -2.92
C LYS A 69 -8.19 -19.42 -1.59
N ASN A 70 -7.50 -19.29 -0.46
CA ASN A 70 -8.08 -19.49 0.86
C ASN A 70 -8.88 -18.27 1.35
N LYS A 71 -8.60 -17.07 0.82
CA LYS A 71 -9.27 -15.82 1.22
C LYS A 71 -9.72 -14.99 0.00
N PRO A 72 -10.58 -15.55 -0.88
CA PRO A 72 -10.96 -14.89 -2.13
C PRO A 72 -11.74 -13.58 -1.93
N GLY A 73 -12.40 -13.39 -0.78
CA GLY A 73 -13.07 -12.14 -0.43
C GLY A 73 -12.17 -11.07 0.19
N TRP A 74 -10.90 -11.38 0.47
CA TRP A 74 -9.95 -10.42 1.07
C TRP A 74 -8.82 -10.02 0.10
N ILE A 75 -8.63 -10.77 -0.98
CA ILE A 75 -7.55 -10.57 -1.93
C ILE A 75 -8.14 -10.10 -3.26
N ASP A 76 -7.76 -8.90 -3.68
CA ASP A 76 -8.21 -8.30 -4.94
C ASP A 76 -7.37 -8.80 -6.13
N PHE A 77 -6.08 -9.09 -5.90
CA PHE A 77 -5.16 -9.55 -6.95
C PHE A 77 -4.20 -10.63 -6.45
N ASN A 78 -4.00 -11.68 -7.25
CA ASN A 78 -3.05 -12.76 -6.97
C ASN A 78 -1.76 -12.58 -7.79
N ALA A 79 -0.68 -12.13 -7.14
CA ALA A 79 0.64 -12.04 -7.76
C ALA A 79 1.48 -13.32 -7.58
N GLY A 80 1.02 -14.28 -6.78
CA GLY A 80 1.72 -15.54 -6.50
C GLY A 80 1.62 -16.61 -7.59
N VAL A 81 1.34 -16.20 -8.82
CA VAL A 81 1.36 -17.05 -10.03
C VAL A 81 2.69 -16.96 -10.78
N ILE A 82 3.56 -16.05 -10.35
CA ILE A 82 4.93 -15.81 -10.83
C ILE A 82 5.90 -16.45 -9.83
#